data_AF-A0A7V2I8H8-F1
#
_entry.id   AF-A0A7V2I8H8-F1
#
_cell.length_a   1.000
_cell.length_b   1.000
_cell.length_c   1.000
_cell.angle_alpha   90.00
_cell.angle_beta   90.00
_cell.angle_gamma   90.00
#
_symmetry.space_group_name_H-M   'P 1'
#
loop_
_entity.id
_entity.type
_entity.pdbx_description
1 polymer ?
#
loop_
_entity_poly.entity_id
_entity_poly.type
_entity_poly.pdbx_seq_one_letter_code
_entity_poly.pdbx_strand_id
1 'polypeptide(L)'
;MPIRTWAKWFGRRPSGVPASRRSLRVGIPKVLNLWSTHQFWWGFFTALGIDPAHLVFSSDTSEEQGRQFGKGRGTVDCCYPVKCVTGHYGELLAGARRPIDVLFSPMIYSLPSFLRGHVADNLACPRVMAAPENVKAGFLREGDGFAARGVRHVAPLVALAEPRIVPRQLHAALADVVEGLTLEETRRAVEAGYRALEAFNAALRARSREILATCARADRPCLLVLARPYHLDPGIGHEIEVDLQAYGYPVLWGQYLPLDEDLLDWMFGAEVRAGVIRSPLDISDVWPSSYSANTNEILWGAKFAARMPWVACVVRLSSYECGMDQPTYTPVQQIVERSGTLFFAFQELDATKPAGSVKIRVETIAHYLERAAGAIIARKKAAMGPGCPLLAAQAA
;
A
#
# COMPACT_ATOMS: atom_id res chain seq x y z
N MET A 1 -2.14 -13.58 -14.95
CA MET A 1 -3.62 -13.43 -14.95
C MET A 1 -4.22 -14.81 -15.09
N PRO A 2 -4.92 -15.38 -14.10
CA PRO A 2 -5.71 -16.56 -14.37
C PRO A 2 -6.84 -16.13 -15.31
N ILE A 3 -6.90 -16.78 -16.46
CA ILE A 3 -7.95 -16.63 -17.46
C ILE A 3 -9.29 -16.81 -16.73
N ARG A 4 -10.19 -15.84 -16.92
CA ARG A 4 -11.56 -15.86 -16.38
C ARG A 4 -12.21 -17.19 -16.75
N THR A 5 -12.45 -18.04 -15.76
CA THR A 5 -13.11 -19.33 -15.97
C THR A 5 -14.58 -19.12 -16.40
N TRP A 6 -15.00 -19.91 -17.37
CA TRP A 6 -16.31 -19.90 -18.05
C TRP A 6 -17.52 -19.96 -17.09
N ALA A 7 -17.33 -20.44 -15.85
CA ALA A 7 -18.36 -20.55 -14.82
C ALA A 7 -19.00 -19.21 -14.40
N LYS A 8 -18.32 -18.06 -14.55
CA LYS A 8 -18.88 -16.74 -14.21
C LYS A 8 -19.79 -16.14 -15.28
N TRP A 9 -19.72 -16.60 -16.54
CA TRP A 9 -20.61 -16.09 -17.60
C TRP A 9 -22.06 -16.59 -17.45
N PHE A 10 -22.23 -17.78 -16.87
CA PHE A 10 -23.53 -18.40 -16.61
C PHE A 10 -23.92 -18.44 -15.13
N GLY A 11 -23.11 -17.84 -14.25
CA GLY A 11 -23.47 -17.66 -12.85
C GLY A 11 -24.72 -16.79 -12.75
N ARG A 12 -25.81 -17.34 -12.19
CA ARG A 12 -27.03 -16.58 -11.91
C ARG A 12 -26.67 -15.32 -11.13
N ARG A 13 -27.02 -14.16 -11.69
CA ARG A 13 -26.87 -12.85 -11.05
C ARG A 13 -27.62 -12.85 -9.70
N PRO A 14 -27.10 -12.21 -8.64
CA PRO A 14 -27.81 -12.16 -7.36
C PRO A 14 -29.22 -11.58 -7.54
N SER A 15 -30.23 -12.42 -7.38
CA SER A 15 -31.64 -12.03 -7.37
C SER A 15 -31.91 -11.32 -6.05
N GLY A 16 -32.29 -10.03 -6.09
CA GLY A 16 -32.64 -9.25 -4.90
C GLY A 16 -31.93 -7.90 -4.73
N VAL A 17 -30.93 -7.56 -5.55
CA VAL A 17 -30.29 -6.23 -5.51
C VAL A 17 -31.20 -5.19 -6.19
N PRO A 18 -31.59 -4.09 -5.50
CA PRO A 18 -32.40 -3.02 -6.09
C PRO A 18 -31.77 -2.44 -7.37
N ALA A 19 -32.61 -2.07 -8.34
CA ALA A 19 -32.13 -1.49 -9.61
C ALA A 19 -31.35 -0.18 -9.40
N SER A 20 -31.73 0.62 -8.39
CA SER A 20 -31.06 1.87 -8.00
C SER A 20 -29.59 1.66 -7.59
N ARG A 21 -29.29 0.56 -6.88
CA ARG A 21 -27.91 0.20 -6.51
C ARG A 21 -27.07 -0.20 -7.72
N ARG A 22 -27.70 -0.77 -8.75
CA ARG A 22 -27.01 -1.17 -10.00
C ARG A 22 -26.65 0.03 -10.86
N SER A 23 -27.43 1.12 -10.81
CA SER A 23 -27.13 2.35 -11.55
C SER A 23 -26.16 3.28 -10.81
N LEU A 24 -25.98 3.12 -9.49
CA LEU A 24 -25.15 3.99 -8.66
C LEU A 24 -23.67 3.93 -9.05
N ARG A 25 -23.07 5.09 -9.30
CA ARG A 25 -21.66 5.25 -9.69
C ARG A 25 -20.86 5.90 -8.59
N VAL A 26 -19.84 5.19 -8.11
CA VAL A 26 -19.01 5.60 -6.99
C VAL A 26 -17.61 5.93 -7.49
N GLY A 27 -17.24 7.20 -7.38
CA GLY A 27 -15.87 7.68 -7.61
C GLY A 27 -15.00 7.45 -6.38
N ILE A 28 -13.85 6.81 -6.55
CA ILE A 28 -12.90 6.52 -5.47
C ILE A 28 -11.52 7.08 -5.88
N PRO A 29 -10.95 8.03 -5.13
CA PRO A 29 -9.64 8.60 -5.47
C PRO A 29 -8.54 7.55 -5.23
N LYS A 30 -7.71 7.31 -6.24
CA LYS A 30 -6.60 6.35 -6.24
C LYS A 30 -5.36 6.92 -5.53
N VAL A 31 -5.47 7.17 -4.23
CA VAL A 31 -4.48 7.93 -3.45
C VAL A 31 -4.25 7.36 -2.05
N LEU A 32 -3.09 7.70 -1.46
CA LEU A 32 -2.79 7.43 -0.06
C LEU A 32 -2.99 5.94 0.30
N ASN A 33 -3.63 5.64 1.44
CA ASN A 33 -3.88 4.27 1.90
C ASN A 33 -4.93 3.51 1.08
N LEU A 34 -5.55 4.12 0.06
CA LEU A 34 -6.36 3.36 -0.89
C LEU A 34 -5.47 2.38 -1.66
N TRP A 35 -4.19 2.68 -1.88
CA TRP A 35 -3.26 1.75 -2.53
C TRP A 35 -3.09 0.42 -1.77
N SER A 36 -3.10 0.42 -0.44
CA SER A 36 -3.04 -0.81 0.36
C SER A 36 -4.42 -1.40 0.68
N THR A 37 -5.50 -0.64 0.56
CA THR A 37 -6.85 -1.07 0.98
C THR A 37 -7.86 -1.20 -0.17
N HIS A 38 -7.48 -0.93 -1.42
CA HIS A 38 -8.38 -0.91 -2.58
C HIS A 38 -9.21 -2.19 -2.73
N GLN A 39 -8.64 -3.37 -2.46
CA GLN A 39 -9.37 -4.64 -2.54
C GLN A 39 -10.46 -4.78 -1.48
N PHE A 40 -10.28 -4.17 -0.30
CA PHE A 40 -11.35 -4.08 0.70
C PHE A 40 -12.53 -3.31 0.13
N TRP A 41 -12.29 -2.12 -0.42
CA TRP A 41 -13.34 -1.26 -0.98
C TRP A 41 -14.02 -1.91 -2.19
N TRP A 42 -13.24 -2.54 -3.07
CA TRP A 42 -13.75 -3.29 -4.21
C TRP A 42 -14.69 -4.42 -3.78
N GLY A 43 -14.24 -5.27 -2.84
CA GLY A 43 -15.04 -6.38 -2.30
C GLY A 43 -16.29 -5.88 -1.57
N PHE A 44 -16.15 -4.83 -0.78
CA PHE A 44 -17.24 -4.19 -0.04
C PHE A 44 -18.35 -3.68 -0.97
N PHE A 45 -18.04 -2.80 -1.93
CA PHE A 45 -19.06 -2.22 -2.80
C PHE A 45 -19.68 -3.25 -3.75
N THR A 46 -18.87 -4.19 -4.26
CA THR A 46 -19.41 -5.28 -5.09
C THR A 46 -20.39 -6.15 -4.29
N ALA A 47 -20.09 -6.43 -3.01
CA ALA A 47 -20.98 -7.19 -2.14
C ALA A 47 -22.27 -6.42 -1.74
N LEU A 48 -22.24 -5.09 -1.73
CA LEU A 48 -23.44 -4.25 -1.61
C LEU A 48 -24.32 -4.26 -2.87
N GLY A 49 -23.83 -4.85 -3.97
CA GLY A 49 -24.55 -4.96 -5.23
C GLY A 49 -24.31 -3.81 -6.20
N ILE A 50 -23.30 -2.97 -5.96
CA ILE A 50 -22.86 -1.98 -6.95
C ILE A 50 -22.10 -2.70 -8.05
N ASP A 51 -22.43 -2.38 -9.31
CA ASP A 51 -21.76 -2.98 -10.46
C ASP A 51 -20.27 -2.58 -10.45
N PRO A 52 -19.32 -3.53 -10.59
CA PRO A 52 -17.90 -3.22 -10.71
C PRO A 52 -17.56 -2.19 -11.78
N ALA A 53 -18.31 -2.12 -12.89
CA ALA A 53 -18.12 -1.12 -13.94
C ALA A 53 -18.50 0.31 -13.49
N HIS A 54 -19.18 0.45 -12.36
CA HIS A 54 -19.60 1.70 -11.76
C HIS A 54 -18.72 2.14 -10.58
N LEU A 55 -17.70 1.35 -10.23
CA LEU A 55 -16.62 1.75 -9.34
C LEU A 55 -15.54 2.45 -10.16
N VAL A 56 -15.54 3.78 -10.12
CA VAL A 56 -14.66 4.62 -10.94
C VAL A 56 -13.48 5.07 -10.09
N PHE A 57 -12.30 4.55 -10.38
CA PHE A 57 -11.06 5.08 -9.80
C PHE A 57 -10.56 6.24 -10.65
N SER A 58 -10.00 7.27 -10.00
CA SER A 58 -9.23 8.31 -10.69
C SER A 58 -8.00 7.71 -11.39
N SER A 59 -7.43 8.43 -12.35
CA SER A 59 -6.16 8.07 -12.98
C SER A 59 -4.99 8.12 -11.98
N ASP A 60 -3.83 7.64 -12.43
CA ASP A 60 -2.57 7.80 -11.70
C ASP A 60 -2.25 9.28 -11.50
N THR A 61 -1.55 9.60 -10.41
CA THR A 61 -1.09 10.96 -10.16
C THR A 61 -0.23 11.43 -11.34
N SER A 62 -0.45 12.65 -11.79
CA SER A 62 0.44 13.33 -12.75
C SER A 62 0.41 14.83 -12.53
N GLU A 63 1.46 15.52 -12.98
CA GLU A 63 1.49 16.99 -12.98
C GLU A 63 0.28 17.56 -13.73
N GLU A 64 -0.07 16.96 -14.87
CA GLU A 64 -1.19 17.41 -15.68
C GLU A 64 -2.53 17.25 -14.95
N GLN A 65 -2.75 16.12 -14.26
CA GLN A 65 -3.94 15.92 -13.44
C GLN A 65 -4.01 16.99 -12.32
N GLY A 66 -2.90 17.23 -11.61
CA GLY A 66 -2.83 18.25 -10.57
C GLY A 66 -3.10 19.66 -11.10
N ARG A 67 -2.52 20.01 -12.26
CA ARG A 67 -2.65 21.31 -12.90
C ARG A 67 -4.07 21.56 -13.43
N GLN A 68 -4.68 20.58 -14.10
CA GLN A 68 -6.01 20.69 -14.67
C GLN A 68 -7.11 20.69 -13.60
N PHE A 69 -6.99 19.81 -12.60
CA PHE A 69 -8.11 19.49 -11.71
C PHE A 69 -7.91 20.00 -10.27
N GLY A 70 -6.66 20.06 -9.78
CA GLY A 70 -6.34 20.38 -8.39
C GLY A 70 -5.93 21.85 -8.12
N LYS A 71 -5.56 22.62 -9.16
CA LYS A 71 -5.01 23.98 -9.00
C LYS A 71 -5.91 24.88 -8.15
N GLY A 72 -5.31 25.51 -7.12
CA GLY A 72 -5.99 26.47 -6.24
C GLY A 72 -6.94 25.86 -5.20
N ARG A 73 -6.95 24.53 -5.06
CA ARG A 73 -7.81 23.79 -4.11
C ARG A 73 -7.05 23.19 -2.92
N GLY A 74 -5.73 23.40 -2.84
CA GLY A 74 -4.95 23.05 -1.67
C GLY A 74 -5.33 23.93 -0.48
N THR A 75 -5.67 23.31 0.65
CA THR A 75 -6.11 24.00 1.87
C THR A 75 -5.09 23.95 3.00
N VAL A 76 -4.12 23.03 2.92
CA VAL A 76 -3.10 22.81 3.93
C VAL A 76 -1.76 22.54 3.27
N ASP A 77 -0.70 23.10 3.82
CA ASP A 77 0.65 22.77 3.40
C ASP A 77 1.08 21.45 4.05
N CYS A 78 1.21 20.43 3.20
CA CYS A 78 1.38 19.05 3.62
C CYS A 78 2.19 18.25 2.60
N CYS A 79 2.50 17.00 2.96
CA CYS A 79 3.27 16.13 2.09
C CYS A 79 2.63 15.98 0.70
N TYR A 80 3.49 15.85 -0.30
CA TYR A 80 3.08 15.79 -1.71
C TYR A 80 1.89 14.82 -1.99
N PRO A 81 1.85 13.58 -1.45
CA PRO A 81 0.74 12.64 -1.69
C PRO A 81 -0.62 13.16 -1.21
N VAL A 82 -0.66 13.96 -0.13
CA VAL A 82 -1.90 14.56 0.37
C VAL A 82 -2.31 15.74 -0.51
N LYS A 83 -1.35 16.53 -1.03
CA LYS A 83 -1.61 17.58 -2.02
C LYS A 83 -2.24 17.01 -3.30
N CYS A 84 -1.79 15.84 -3.76
CA CYS A 84 -2.30 15.17 -4.97
C CYS A 84 -3.80 14.88 -4.92
N VAL A 85 -4.38 14.63 -3.73
CA VAL A 85 -5.81 14.31 -3.57
C VAL A 85 -6.73 15.35 -4.22
N THR A 86 -6.32 16.61 -4.26
CA THR A 86 -7.05 17.70 -4.95
C THR A 86 -7.23 17.43 -6.44
N GLY A 87 -6.19 16.93 -7.12
CA GLY A 87 -6.22 16.54 -8.53
C GLY A 87 -7.19 15.38 -8.76
N HIS A 88 -7.08 14.32 -7.96
CA HIS A 88 -7.96 13.15 -8.05
C HIS A 88 -9.44 13.49 -7.81
N TYR A 89 -9.75 14.36 -6.85
CA TYR A 89 -11.12 14.82 -6.61
C TYR A 89 -11.65 15.60 -7.81
N GLY A 90 -10.87 16.58 -8.31
CA GLY A 90 -11.30 17.39 -9.43
C GLY A 90 -11.47 16.56 -10.71
N GLU A 91 -10.60 15.57 -10.93
CA GLU A 91 -10.72 14.64 -12.05
C GLU A 91 -11.99 13.79 -11.94
N LEU A 92 -12.28 13.22 -10.78
CA LEU A 92 -13.50 12.43 -10.58
C LEU A 92 -14.78 13.26 -10.77
N LEU A 93 -14.73 14.55 -10.41
CA LEU A 93 -15.83 15.49 -10.58
C LEU A 93 -16.00 16.01 -12.02
N ALA A 94 -14.92 16.10 -12.81
CA ALA A 94 -14.94 16.75 -14.13
C ALA A 94 -14.62 15.82 -15.32
N GLY A 95 -13.74 14.84 -15.12
CA GLY A 95 -13.10 14.05 -16.17
C GLY A 95 -13.78 12.71 -16.50
N ALA A 96 -14.83 12.32 -15.76
CA ALA A 96 -15.53 11.07 -16.03
C ALA A 96 -16.49 11.23 -17.23
N ARG A 97 -16.35 10.38 -18.28
CA ARG A 97 -17.23 10.37 -19.47
C ARG A 97 -18.72 10.35 -19.14
N ARG A 98 -19.06 9.69 -18.03
CA ARG A 98 -20.36 9.77 -17.37
C ARG A 98 -20.10 10.33 -15.96
N PRO A 99 -21.00 11.13 -15.38
CA PRO A 99 -20.84 11.70 -14.03
C PRO A 99 -21.02 10.65 -12.92
N ILE A 100 -20.17 10.68 -11.90
CA ILE A 100 -20.36 9.87 -10.69
C ILE A 100 -21.51 10.42 -9.86
N ASP A 101 -22.17 9.58 -9.06
CA ASP A 101 -23.24 10.00 -8.14
C ASP A 101 -22.67 10.27 -6.74
N VAL A 102 -21.60 9.56 -6.38
CA VAL A 102 -20.96 9.61 -5.07
C VAL A 102 -19.45 9.72 -5.25
N LEU A 103 -18.82 10.68 -4.59
CA LEU A 103 -17.38 10.67 -4.37
C LEU A 103 -17.11 10.08 -2.99
N PHE A 104 -16.62 8.85 -2.96
CA PHE A 104 -16.31 8.11 -1.75
C PHE A 104 -14.82 8.21 -1.42
N SER A 105 -14.49 8.85 -0.30
CA SER A 105 -13.11 9.08 0.12
C SER A 105 -12.98 8.87 1.63
N PRO A 106 -12.66 7.64 2.07
CA PRO A 106 -12.70 7.29 3.49
C PRO A 106 -11.54 7.93 4.26
N MET A 107 -11.85 8.46 5.44
CA MET A 107 -10.87 8.84 6.45
C MET A 107 -10.41 7.58 7.19
N ILE A 108 -9.39 6.90 6.66
CA ILE A 108 -8.88 5.66 7.25
C ILE A 108 -8.07 6.01 8.51
N TYR A 109 -8.61 5.66 9.68
CA TYR A 109 -8.01 5.92 10.98
C TYR A 109 -6.90 4.92 11.34
N SER A 110 -7.18 3.63 11.14
CA SER A 110 -6.26 2.53 11.42
C SER A 110 -6.30 1.52 10.30
N LEU A 111 -5.20 0.80 10.09
CA LEU A 111 -5.00 -0.13 8.97
C LEU A 111 -4.94 -1.59 9.46
N PRO A 112 -5.49 -2.55 8.69
CA PRO A 112 -5.16 -3.95 8.90
C PRO A 112 -3.66 -4.12 8.62
N SER A 113 -2.90 -4.59 9.61
CA SER A 113 -1.48 -4.88 9.47
C SER A 113 -1.17 -6.26 10.04
N PHE A 114 -0.21 -6.94 9.41
CA PHE A 114 0.30 -8.23 9.89
C PHE A 114 1.11 -8.09 11.19
N LEU A 115 1.50 -6.87 11.57
CA LEU A 115 2.20 -6.59 12.83
C LEU A 115 1.26 -6.44 14.03
N ARG A 116 -0.07 -6.52 13.83
CA ARG A 116 -1.06 -6.43 14.90
C ARG A 116 -0.77 -7.45 16.01
N GLY A 117 -0.73 -6.98 17.26
CA GLY A 117 -0.40 -7.79 18.43
C GLY A 117 1.09 -7.84 18.77
N HIS A 118 1.97 -7.36 17.88
CA HIS A 118 3.42 -7.30 18.08
C HIS A 118 3.93 -5.86 18.30
N VAL A 119 3.14 -4.87 17.89
CA VAL A 119 3.41 -3.42 17.98
C VAL A 119 2.39 -2.71 18.86
N ALA A 120 2.68 -1.45 19.23
CA ALA A 120 1.79 -0.66 20.08
C ALA A 120 0.44 -0.37 19.39
N ASP A 121 0.44 0.04 18.12
CA ASP A 121 -0.79 0.27 17.35
C ASP A 121 -0.52 0.27 15.83
N ASN A 122 -1.59 0.31 15.03
CA ASN A 122 -1.59 0.31 13.56
C ASN A 122 -2.36 1.52 13.00
N LEU A 123 -2.09 2.71 13.53
CA LEU A 123 -2.72 3.95 13.12
C LEU A 123 -2.20 4.42 11.76
N ALA A 124 -3.06 5.10 11.01
CA ALA A 124 -2.66 5.83 9.82
C ALA A 124 -1.99 7.17 10.18
N CYS A 125 -1.25 7.76 9.24
CA CYS A 125 -0.74 9.12 9.40
C CYS A 125 -1.92 10.10 9.59
N PRO A 126 -1.90 11.00 10.59
CA PRO A 126 -3.00 11.93 10.84
C PRO A 126 -3.34 12.82 9.63
N ARG A 127 -2.31 13.25 8.87
CA ARG A 127 -2.51 14.03 7.64
C ARG A 127 -3.21 13.22 6.55
N VAL A 128 -2.93 11.92 6.46
CA VAL A 128 -3.57 11.00 5.51
C VAL A 128 -5.01 10.72 5.90
N MET A 129 -5.26 10.47 7.19
CA MET A 129 -6.60 10.24 7.74
C MET A 129 -7.50 11.46 7.52
N ALA A 130 -7.01 12.67 7.80
CA ALA A 130 -7.77 13.92 7.65
C ALA A 130 -7.84 14.47 6.21
N ALA A 131 -7.12 13.87 5.26
CA ALA A 131 -7.04 14.36 3.89
C ALA A 131 -8.42 14.56 3.21
N PRO A 132 -9.40 13.64 3.35
CA PRO A 132 -10.72 13.83 2.73
C PRO A 132 -11.44 15.12 3.15
N GLU A 133 -11.45 15.45 4.44
CA GLU A 133 -12.11 16.67 4.94
C GLU A 133 -11.31 17.94 4.63
N ASN A 134 -9.98 17.88 4.73
CA ASN A 134 -9.13 19.02 4.37
C ASN A 134 -9.30 19.40 2.89
N VAL A 135 -9.32 18.40 2.00
CA VAL A 135 -9.46 18.64 0.56
C VAL A 135 -10.87 19.08 0.20
N LYS A 136 -11.90 18.51 0.84
CA LYS A 136 -13.29 18.95 0.70
C LYS A 136 -13.44 20.45 0.92
N ALA A 137 -12.80 21.01 1.95
CA ALA A 137 -12.83 22.47 2.20
C ALA A 137 -12.35 23.30 0.99
N GLY A 138 -11.38 22.79 0.23
CA GLY A 138 -10.89 23.45 -0.99
C GLY A 138 -11.91 23.48 -2.12
N PHE A 139 -12.78 22.46 -2.19
CA PHE A 139 -13.90 22.38 -3.12
C PHE A 139 -15.16 23.13 -2.65
N LEU A 140 -15.16 23.67 -1.42
CA LEU A 140 -16.24 24.50 -0.87
C LEU A 140 -15.90 25.99 -0.84
N ARG A 141 -14.61 26.37 -0.99
CA ARG A 141 -14.11 27.75 -0.84
C ARG A 141 -14.79 28.78 -1.75
N GLU A 142 -15.03 28.43 -3.01
CA GLU A 142 -15.62 29.32 -4.03
C GLU A 142 -17.08 28.96 -4.35
N GLY A 143 -17.70 28.10 -3.52
CA GLY A 143 -19.02 27.50 -3.75
C GLY A 143 -18.96 25.99 -3.63
N ASP A 144 -20.10 25.33 -3.44
CA ASP A 144 -20.17 23.87 -3.28
C ASP A 144 -19.96 23.15 -4.63
N GLY A 145 -18.70 22.79 -4.90
CA GLY A 145 -18.31 22.11 -6.14
C GLY A 145 -18.90 20.71 -6.32
N PHE A 146 -19.37 20.07 -5.23
CA PHE A 146 -20.00 18.76 -5.25
C PHE A 146 -21.49 18.89 -5.58
N ALA A 147 -22.21 19.77 -4.87
CA ALA A 147 -23.63 20.03 -5.11
C ALA A 147 -23.89 20.58 -6.50
N ALA A 148 -23.01 21.46 -7.01
CA ALA A 148 -23.09 21.99 -8.38
C ALA A 148 -23.06 20.89 -9.47
N ARG A 149 -22.57 19.70 -9.14
CA ARG A 149 -22.49 18.53 -10.04
C ARG A 149 -23.47 17.41 -9.65
N GLY A 150 -24.30 17.63 -8.63
CA GLY A 150 -25.18 16.60 -8.08
C GLY A 150 -24.44 15.42 -7.45
N VAL A 151 -23.19 15.61 -7.04
CA VAL A 151 -22.35 14.55 -6.46
C VAL A 151 -22.43 14.60 -4.93
N ARG A 152 -22.67 13.46 -4.30
CA ARG A 152 -22.60 13.35 -2.84
C ARG A 152 -21.17 13.03 -2.41
N HIS A 153 -20.55 13.90 -1.62
CA HIS A 153 -19.25 13.64 -1.00
C HIS A 153 -19.43 12.81 0.28
N VAL A 154 -18.81 11.64 0.33
CA VAL A 154 -18.96 10.67 1.42
C VAL A 154 -17.58 10.28 1.95
N ALA A 155 -17.25 10.77 3.14
CA ALA A 155 -15.95 10.56 3.78
C ALA A 155 -16.10 9.94 5.18
N PRO A 156 -16.44 8.65 5.30
CA PRO A 156 -16.56 8.01 6.61
C PRO A 156 -15.22 7.94 7.34
N LEU A 157 -15.24 8.14 8.65
CA LEU A 157 -14.15 7.71 9.53
C LEU A 157 -14.21 6.19 9.70
N VAL A 158 -13.14 5.50 9.31
CA VAL A 158 -13.11 4.03 9.31
C VAL A 158 -11.85 3.51 9.99
N ALA A 159 -12.03 2.70 11.02
CA ALA A 159 -10.95 2.02 11.75
C ALA A 159 -10.77 0.60 11.20
N LEU A 160 -10.09 0.45 10.05
CA LEU A 160 -9.97 -0.84 9.38
C LEU A 160 -9.15 -1.87 10.19
N ALA A 161 -8.38 -1.46 11.19
CA ALA A 161 -7.74 -2.39 12.14
C ALA A 161 -8.74 -3.04 13.12
N GLU A 162 -9.99 -2.57 13.16
CA GLU A 162 -11.03 -2.99 14.10
C GLU A 162 -12.28 -3.52 13.36
N PRO A 163 -12.24 -4.74 12.80
CA PRO A 163 -13.33 -5.29 11.96
C PRO A 163 -14.73 -5.30 12.61
N ARG A 164 -14.80 -5.29 13.94
CA ARG A 164 -16.06 -5.32 14.69
C ARG A 164 -16.83 -3.99 14.62
N ILE A 165 -16.15 -2.85 14.49
CA ILE A 165 -16.80 -1.54 14.49
C ILE A 165 -17.04 -0.98 13.08
N VAL A 166 -16.25 -1.44 12.09
CA VAL A 166 -16.34 -1.02 10.69
C VAL A 166 -17.76 -1.13 10.09
N PRO A 167 -18.55 -2.20 10.34
CA PRO A 167 -19.93 -2.26 9.82
C PRO A 167 -20.82 -1.11 10.30
N ARG A 168 -20.68 -0.69 11.56
CA ARG A 168 -21.47 0.42 12.10
C ARG A 168 -21.03 1.76 11.49
N GLN A 169 -19.72 1.99 11.37
CA GLN A 169 -19.15 3.19 10.76
C GLN A 169 -19.60 3.35 9.29
N LEU A 170 -19.48 2.28 8.50
CA LEU A 170 -19.85 2.31 7.08
C LEU A 170 -21.36 2.37 6.89
N HIS A 171 -22.15 1.69 7.73
CA HIS A 171 -23.60 1.78 7.63
C HIS A 171 -24.08 3.20 7.91
N ALA A 172 -23.61 3.83 8.98
CA ALA A 172 -23.99 5.20 9.34
C ALA A 172 -23.67 6.20 8.21
N ALA A 173 -22.56 6.02 7.51
CA ALA A 173 -22.16 6.92 6.43
C ALA A 173 -22.85 6.65 5.07
N LEU A 174 -23.40 5.45 4.87
CA LEU A 174 -23.94 5.02 3.58
C LEU A 174 -25.45 4.77 3.60
N ALA A 175 -26.10 4.77 4.76
CA ALA A 175 -27.54 4.52 4.88
C ALA A 175 -28.38 5.46 4.01
N ASP A 176 -28.04 6.74 3.98
CA ASP A 176 -28.74 7.77 3.19
C ASP A 176 -28.26 7.82 1.73
N VAL A 177 -27.19 7.08 1.41
CA VAL A 177 -26.55 7.06 0.10
C VAL A 177 -27.04 5.88 -0.73
N VAL A 178 -27.10 4.71 -0.10
CA VAL A 178 -27.46 3.43 -0.69
C VAL A 178 -28.86 3.06 -0.21
N GLU A 179 -29.82 3.15 -1.13
CA GLU A 179 -31.23 2.91 -0.84
C GLU A 179 -31.47 1.54 -0.18
N GLY A 180 -32.21 1.56 0.93
CA GLY A 180 -32.59 0.36 1.69
C GLY A 180 -31.43 -0.38 2.35
N LEU A 181 -30.27 0.26 2.53
CA LEU A 181 -29.09 -0.39 3.13
C LEU A 181 -29.37 -0.75 4.59
N THR A 182 -29.31 -2.04 4.90
CA THR A 182 -29.40 -2.53 6.28
C THR A 182 -28.03 -2.71 6.91
N LEU A 183 -27.96 -2.67 8.25
CA LEU A 183 -26.73 -2.96 8.99
C LEU A 183 -26.21 -4.38 8.70
N GLU A 184 -27.11 -5.36 8.56
CA GLU A 184 -26.71 -6.74 8.31
C GLU A 184 -26.18 -6.95 6.89
N GLU A 185 -26.75 -6.27 5.88
CA GLU A 185 -26.13 -6.21 4.55
C GLU A 185 -24.74 -5.58 4.60
N THR A 186 -24.59 -4.46 5.33
CA THR A 186 -23.31 -3.80 5.50
C THR A 186 -22.29 -4.72 6.16
N ARG A 187 -22.69 -5.47 7.20
CA ARG A 187 -21.84 -6.45 7.89
C ARG A 187 -21.31 -7.51 6.93
N ARG A 188 -22.19 -8.13 6.13
CA ARG A 188 -21.79 -9.12 5.12
C ARG A 188 -20.86 -8.53 4.06
N ALA A 189 -21.11 -7.29 3.64
CA ALA A 189 -20.25 -6.60 2.68
C ALA A 189 -18.87 -6.28 3.25
N VAL A 190 -18.78 -5.87 4.51
CA VAL A 190 -17.51 -5.63 5.20
C VAL A 190 -16.69 -6.90 5.30
N GLU A 191 -17.31 -8.02 5.67
CA GLU A 191 -16.63 -9.33 5.68
C GLU A 191 -16.12 -9.71 4.27
N ALA A 192 -16.91 -9.46 3.23
CA ALA A 192 -16.49 -9.69 1.84
C ALA A 192 -15.30 -8.81 1.45
N GLY A 193 -15.27 -7.55 1.89
CA GLY A 193 -14.14 -6.64 1.73
C GLY A 193 -12.87 -7.17 2.39
N TYR A 194 -12.95 -7.60 3.65
CA TYR A 194 -11.80 -8.17 4.35
C TYR A 194 -11.27 -9.43 3.67
N ARG A 195 -12.16 -10.36 3.26
CA ARG A 195 -11.76 -11.57 2.53
C ARG A 195 -11.07 -11.23 1.20
N ALA A 196 -11.55 -10.23 0.47
CA ALA A 196 -10.93 -9.79 -0.77
C ALA A 196 -9.52 -9.21 -0.55
N LEU A 197 -9.36 -8.38 0.49
CA LEU A 197 -8.06 -7.82 0.86
C LEU A 197 -7.07 -8.91 1.33
N GLU A 198 -7.52 -9.84 2.15
CA GLU A 198 -6.71 -10.94 2.65
C GLU A 198 -6.24 -11.85 1.51
N ALA A 199 -7.14 -12.24 0.60
CA ALA A 199 -6.79 -13.05 -0.56
C ALA A 199 -5.77 -12.37 -1.47
N PHE A 200 -5.93 -11.06 -1.70
CA PHE A 200 -4.96 -10.28 -2.48
C PHE A 200 -3.58 -10.22 -1.81
N ASN A 201 -3.54 -9.91 -0.52
CA ASN A 201 -2.30 -9.84 0.23
C ASN A 201 -1.60 -11.21 0.29
N ALA A 202 -2.34 -12.30 0.49
CA ALA A 202 -1.81 -13.66 0.48
C ALA A 202 -1.19 -14.01 -0.88
N ALA A 203 -1.87 -13.68 -1.98
CA ALA A 203 -1.35 -13.93 -3.33
C ALA A 203 -0.04 -13.16 -3.61
N LEU A 204 0.05 -11.90 -3.19
CA LEU A 204 1.27 -11.10 -3.36
C LEU A 204 2.43 -11.56 -2.46
N ARG A 205 2.13 -12.06 -1.26
CA ARG A 205 3.15 -12.66 -0.38
C ARG A 205 3.67 -13.99 -0.93
N ALA A 206 2.78 -14.84 -1.41
CA ALA A 206 3.17 -16.07 -2.10
C ALA A 206 4.07 -15.76 -3.30
N ARG A 207 3.72 -14.73 -4.10
CA ARG A 207 4.55 -14.30 -5.21
C ARG A 207 5.92 -13.77 -4.76
N SER A 208 5.99 -13.00 -3.67
CA SER A 208 7.27 -12.54 -3.11
C SER A 208 8.14 -13.71 -2.65
N ARG A 209 7.55 -14.75 -2.05
CA ARG A 209 8.26 -15.99 -1.69
C ARG A 209 8.82 -16.70 -2.92
N GLU A 210 8.05 -16.82 -4.00
CA GLU A 210 8.52 -17.42 -5.26
C GLU A 210 9.70 -16.66 -5.88
N ILE A 211 9.65 -15.32 -5.85
CA ILE A 211 10.74 -14.47 -6.32
C ILE A 211 12.00 -14.73 -5.49
N LEU A 212 11.88 -14.74 -4.16
CA LEU A 212 12.99 -15.04 -3.25
C LEU A 212 13.55 -16.45 -3.47
N ALA A 213 12.71 -17.46 -3.67
CA ALA A 213 13.16 -18.82 -3.98
C ALA A 213 13.87 -18.92 -5.33
N THR A 214 13.48 -18.10 -6.31
CA THR A 214 14.18 -18.02 -7.61
C THR A 214 15.53 -17.35 -7.46
N CYS A 215 15.60 -16.24 -6.73
CA CYS A 215 16.86 -15.59 -6.35
C CYS A 215 17.78 -16.54 -5.59
N ALA A 216 17.22 -17.33 -4.67
CA ALA A 216 17.97 -18.30 -3.89
C ALA A 216 18.59 -19.40 -4.73
N ARG A 217 17.80 -20.04 -5.60
CA ARG A 217 18.28 -21.12 -6.49
C ARG A 217 19.30 -20.64 -7.51
N ALA A 218 19.15 -19.40 -8.01
CA ALA A 218 20.08 -18.81 -8.95
C ALA A 218 21.29 -18.14 -8.26
N ASP A 219 21.29 -18.06 -6.93
CA ASP A 219 22.21 -17.26 -6.11
C ASP A 219 22.37 -15.81 -6.61
N ARG A 220 21.26 -15.20 -7.04
CA ARG A 220 21.21 -13.84 -7.61
C ARG A 220 20.53 -12.85 -6.65
N PRO A 221 20.94 -11.57 -6.66
CA PRO A 221 20.34 -10.56 -5.81
C PRO A 221 18.93 -10.16 -6.26
N CYS A 222 18.12 -9.71 -5.29
CA CYS A 222 16.92 -8.91 -5.48
C CYS A 222 17.02 -7.59 -4.71
N LEU A 223 16.19 -6.62 -5.09
CA LEU A 223 16.01 -5.36 -4.37
C LEU A 223 14.77 -5.41 -3.49
N LEU A 224 14.81 -4.69 -2.38
CA LEU A 224 13.64 -4.42 -1.57
C LEU A 224 13.31 -2.93 -1.57
N VAL A 225 12.09 -2.58 -1.97
CA VAL A 225 11.55 -1.23 -1.82
C VAL A 225 10.89 -1.11 -0.46
N LEU A 226 11.37 -0.15 0.34
CA LEU A 226 10.77 0.29 1.59
C LEU A 226 10.13 1.65 1.38
N ALA A 227 8.80 1.66 1.31
CA ALA A 227 8.04 2.84 0.96
C ALA A 227 6.63 2.74 1.54
N ARG A 228 5.93 3.86 1.57
CA ARG A 228 4.49 3.87 1.84
C ARG A 228 3.70 3.33 0.63
N PRO A 229 2.50 2.74 0.83
CA PRO A 229 1.76 2.08 -0.24
C PRO A 229 1.46 2.95 -1.45
N TYR A 230 1.27 4.26 -1.23
CA TYR A 230 0.99 5.22 -2.29
C TYR A 230 2.18 5.50 -3.22
N HIS A 231 3.39 5.07 -2.90
CA HIS A 231 4.51 5.17 -3.84
C HIS A 231 4.41 4.14 -4.97
N LEU A 232 3.41 3.26 -4.97
CA LEU A 232 3.04 2.48 -6.16
C LEU A 232 2.39 3.35 -7.25
N ASP A 233 2.01 4.60 -6.93
CA ASP A 233 1.53 5.55 -7.92
C ASP A 233 2.71 6.12 -8.74
N PRO A 234 2.69 6.00 -10.09
CA PRO A 234 3.74 6.53 -10.96
C PRO A 234 4.07 8.01 -10.80
N GLY A 235 3.10 8.83 -10.40
CA GLY A 235 3.30 10.26 -10.13
C GLY A 235 3.92 10.56 -8.77
N ILE A 236 3.84 9.63 -7.82
CA ILE A 236 4.35 9.80 -6.46
C ILE A 236 5.65 9.03 -6.23
N GLY A 237 5.72 7.76 -6.65
CA GLY A 237 6.91 6.91 -6.53
C GLY A 237 7.90 7.03 -7.68
N HIS A 238 7.49 7.71 -8.77
CA HIS A 238 8.32 7.99 -9.94
C HIS A 238 8.82 6.75 -10.71
N GLU A 239 8.25 5.57 -10.45
CA GLU A 239 8.57 4.31 -11.14
C GLU A 239 10.04 3.90 -11.06
N ILE A 240 10.74 4.35 -10.01
CA ILE A 240 12.17 4.07 -9.79
C ILE A 240 12.43 2.55 -9.76
N GLU A 241 11.50 1.80 -9.18
CA GLU A 241 11.55 0.34 -9.14
C GLU A 241 11.43 -0.31 -10.52
N VAL A 242 10.69 0.31 -11.45
CA VAL A 242 10.51 -0.19 -12.82
C VAL A 242 11.82 -0.01 -13.58
N ASP A 243 12.47 1.16 -13.43
CA ASP A 243 13.78 1.42 -14.02
C ASP A 243 14.83 0.43 -13.50
N LEU A 244 14.84 0.16 -12.19
CA LEU A 244 15.74 -0.84 -11.59
C LEU A 244 15.43 -2.27 -12.07
N GLN A 245 14.16 -2.59 -12.29
CA GLN A 245 13.76 -3.88 -12.85
C GLN A 245 14.25 -4.07 -14.29
N ALA A 246 14.35 -2.98 -15.08
CA ALA A 246 14.89 -3.02 -16.45
C ALA A 246 16.38 -3.42 -16.50
N TYR A 247 17.14 -3.21 -15.41
CA TYR A 247 18.51 -3.72 -15.25
C TYR A 247 18.58 -5.22 -14.89
N GLY A 248 17.43 -5.92 -14.85
CA GLY A 248 17.36 -7.35 -14.65
C GLY A 248 17.35 -7.80 -13.18
N TYR A 249 17.08 -6.87 -12.25
CA TYR A 249 16.94 -7.20 -10.83
C TYR A 249 15.48 -7.37 -10.42
N PRO A 250 15.10 -8.50 -9.79
CA PRO A 250 13.78 -8.65 -9.21
C PRO A 250 13.56 -7.67 -8.06
N VAL A 251 12.38 -7.07 -7.99
CA VAL A 251 12.01 -6.10 -6.94
C VAL A 251 10.90 -6.66 -6.05
N LEU A 252 11.12 -6.56 -4.75
CA LEU A 252 10.15 -6.87 -3.69
C LEU A 252 9.66 -5.56 -3.05
N TRP A 253 8.44 -5.58 -2.53
CA TRP A 253 7.87 -4.47 -1.77
C TRP A 253 7.65 -4.89 -0.32
N GLY A 254 8.10 -4.08 0.64
CA GLY A 254 8.09 -4.41 2.08
C GLY A 254 6.75 -4.90 2.62
N GLN A 255 5.65 -4.26 2.20
CA GLN A 255 4.28 -4.58 2.62
C GLN A 255 3.79 -5.98 2.19
N TYR A 256 4.44 -6.59 1.19
CA TYR A 256 4.08 -7.90 0.63
C TYR A 256 5.17 -8.95 0.82
N LEU A 257 6.14 -8.71 1.70
CA LEU A 257 7.11 -9.71 2.09
C LEU A 257 6.44 -10.97 2.68
N PRO A 258 7.02 -12.16 2.46
CA PRO A 258 6.48 -13.41 2.98
C PRO A 258 6.45 -13.42 4.51
N LEU A 259 5.45 -14.11 5.06
CA LEU A 259 5.19 -14.23 6.50
C LEU A 259 5.13 -15.70 6.95
N ASP A 260 5.58 -16.60 6.08
CA ASP A 260 5.54 -18.03 6.30
C ASP A 260 6.39 -18.43 7.52
N GLU A 261 5.84 -19.29 8.37
CA GLU A 261 6.44 -19.63 9.67
C GLU A 261 7.83 -20.24 9.54
N ASP A 262 8.04 -21.10 8.53
CA ASP A 262 9.33 -21.75 8.28
C ASP A 262 10.42 -20.75 7.90
N LEU A 263 10.09 -19.77 7.07
CA LEU A 263 10.99 -18.71 6.66
C LEU A 263 11.29 -17.77 7.82
N LEU A 264 10.26 -17.38 8.59
CA LEU A 264 10.41 -16.50 9.73
C LEU A 264 11.20 -17.15 10.87
N ASP A 265 10.99 -18.44 11.17
CA ASP A 265 11.80 -19.16 12.15
C ASP A 265 13.26 -19.30 11.69
N TRP A 266 13.49 -19.60 10.41
CA TRP A 266 14.85 -19.66 9.87
C TRP A 266 15.58 -18.30 9.97
N MET A 267 14.87 -17.19 9.74
CA MET A 267 15.45 -15.85 9.78
C MET A 267 15.63 -15.29 11.20
N PHE A 268 14.64 -15.46 12.07
CA PHE A 268 14.54 -14.76 13.35
C PHE A 268 14.53 -15.70 14.56
N GLY A 269 14.30 -17.00 14.37
CA GLY A 269 14.03 -17.95 15.45
C GLY A 269 15.16 -18.07 16.47
N ALA A 270 16.42 -17.92 16.06
CA ALA A 270 17.55 -17.92 16.98
C ALA A 270 17.49 -16.75 17.98
N GLU A 271 17.16 -15.55 17.51
CA GLU A 271 17.03 -14.35 18.34
C GLU A 271 15.78 -14.41 19.23
N VAL A 272 14.70 -15.03 18.74
CA VAL A 272 13.49 -15.29 19.53
C VAL A 272 13.80 -16.26 20.67
N ARG A 273 14.47 -17.39 20.38
CA ARG A 273 14.87 -18.38 21.40
C ARG A 273 15.86 -17.82 22.42
N ALA A 274 16.73 -16.91 22.00
CA ALA A 274 17.66 -16.20 22.88
C ALA A 274 17.00 -15.07 23.69
N GLY A 275 15.73 -14.75 23.44
CA GLY A 275 15.00 -13.69 24.13
C GLY A 275 15.41 -12.26 23.73
N VAL A 276 16.13 -12.09 22.62
CA VAL A 276 16.54 -10.77 22.10
C VAL A 276 15.33 -10.01 21.54
N ILE A 277 14.42 -10.75 20.89
CA ILE A 277 13.15 -10.24 20.37
C ILE A 277 12.02 -11.18 20.78
N ARG A 278 10.80 -10.64 20.97
CA ARG A 278 9.66 -11.44 21.46
C ARG A 278 9.05 -12.35 20.40
N SER A 279 9.20 -11.98 19.12
CA SER A 279 8.67 -12.72 17.97
C SER A 279 9.38 -12.26 16.69
N PRO A 280 9.28 -13.00 15.56
CA PRO A 280 9.82 -12.57 14.27
C PRO A 280 9.22 -11.24 13.74
N LEU A 281 8.05 -10.85 14.25
CA LEU A 281 7.34 -9.62 13.89
C LEU A 281 7.59 -8.48 14.89
N ASP A 282 8.40 -8.72 15.92
CA ASP A 282 8.72 -7.71 16.92
C ASP A 282 9.71 -6.69 16.36
N ILE A 283 9.41 -5.41 16.60
CA ILE A 283 10.27 -4.27 16.22
C ILE A 283 10.60 -3.37 17.42
N SER A 284 10.19 -3.72 18.64
CA SER A 284 10.37 -2.85 19.81
C SER A 284 11.84 -2.60 20.18
N ASP A 285 12.72 -3.50 19.76
CA ASP A 285 14.19 -3.40 19.91
C ASP A 285 14.79 -2.23 19.10
N VAL A 286 14.19 -1.89 17.96
CA VAL A 286 14.67 -0.82 17.07
C VAL A 286 13.71 0.38 17.01
N TRP A 287 12.47 0.21 17.48
CA TRP A 287 11.43 1.24 17.40
C TRP A 287 10.40 1.15 18.53
N PRO A 288 10.67 1.86 19.64
CA PRO A 288 9.75 1.89 20.78
C PRO A 288 8.39 2.54 20.44
N SER A 289 8.37 3.55 19.57
CA SER A 289 7.19 4.34 19.23
C SER A 289 6.35 3.73 18.09
N SER A 290 6.02 2.44 18.21
CA SER A 290 5.43 1.61 17.15
C SER A 290 3.91 1.80 16.96
N TYR A 291 3.45 3.03 16.75
CA TYR A 291 2.01 3.36 16.62
C TYR A 291 1.49 3.41 15.18
N SER A 292 2.36 3.65 14.19
CA SER A 292 1.98 3.94 12.80
C SER A 292 2.17 2.71 11.93
N ALA A 293 1.09 2.20 11.33
CA ALA A 293 1.11 0.94 10.57
C ALA A 293 2.18 0.93 9.47
N ASN A 294 2.16 1.92 8.57
CA ASN A 294 3.13 1.96 7.46
C ASN A 294 4.58 2.15 7.95
N THR A 295 4.77 2.90 9.04
CA THR A 295 6.08 3.09 9.65
C THR A 295 6.60 1.78 10.24
N ASN A 296 5.75 1.07 10.98
CA ASN A 296 6.07 -0.22 11.58
C ASN A 296 6.47 -1.23 10.50
N GLU A 297 5.72 -1.30 9.40
CA GLU A 297 6.00 -2.18 8.26
C GLU A 297 7.32 -1.85 7.56
N ILE A 298 7.66 -0.56 7.42
CA ILE A 298 8.96 -0.13 6.88
C ILE A 298 10.11 -0.62 7.76
N LEU A 299 10.00 -0.51 9.09
CA LEU A 299 11.06 -0.95 10.00
C LEU A 299 11.18 -2.47 10.06
N TRP A 300 10.05 -3.18 10.07
CA TRP A 300 10.08 -4.63 9.98
C TRP A 300 10.69 -5.09 8.64
N GLY A 301 10.37 -4.42 7.53
CA GLY A 301 10.99 -4.68 6.24
C GLY A 301 12.51 -4.44 6.23
N ALA A 302 13.01 -3.45 6.98
CA ALA A 302 14.45 -3.25 7.17
C ALA A 302 15.09 -4.43 7.94
N LYS A 303 14.45 -4.92 9.01
CA LYS A 303 14.91 -6.10 9.75
C LYS A 303 14.91 -7.36 8.88
N PHE A 304 13.90 -7.51 8.02
CA PHE A 304 13.84 -8.59 7.04
C PHE A 304 15.01 -8.50 6.05
N ALA A 305 15.24 -7.33 5.45
CA ALA A 305 16.33 -7.11 4.50
C ALA A 305 17.70 -7.41 5.11
N ALA A 306 17.91 -7.03 6.38
CA ALA A 306 19.17 -7.26 7.08
C ALA A 306 19.53 -8.75 7.18
N ARG A 307 18.52 -9.63 7.26
CA ARG A 307 18.69 -11.09 7.42
C ARG A 307 18.63 -11.85 6.10
N MET A 308 17.75 -11.46 5.18
CA MET A 308 17.54 -12.20 3.93
C MET A 308 18.78 -12.11 3.02
N PRO A 309 19.48 -13.22 2.72
CA PRO A 309 20.76 -13.15 2.02
C PRO A 309 20.68 -12.55 0.62
N TRP A 310 19.62 -12.87 -0.12
CA TRP A 310 19.46 -12.42 -1.51
C TRP A 310 18.90 -11.01 -1.64
N VAL A 311 18.44 -10.37 -0.54
CA VAL A 311 18.15 -8.93 -0.55
C VAL A 311 19.49 -8.19 -0.43
N ALA A 312 20.08 -7.82 -1.56
CA ALA A 312 21.41 -7.18 -1.60
C ALA A 312 21.34 -5.65 -1.58
N CYS A 313 20.19 -5.07 -1.90
CA CYS A 313 19.96 -3.63 -1.90
C CYS A 313 18.55 -3.29 -1.42
N VAL A 314 18.48 -2.24 -0.61
CA VAL A 314 17.24 -1.61 -0.17
C VAL A 314 17.12 -0.22 -0.78
N VAL A 315 15.98 0.05 -1.40
CA VAL A 315 15.62 1.37 -1.92
C VAL A 315 14.51 1.94 -1.04
N ARG A 316 14.79 3.05 -0.36
CA ARG A 316 13.83 3.76 0.48
C ARG A 316 13.22 4.92 -0.30
N LEU A 317 11.89 4.97 -0.42
CA LEU A 317 11.18 6.07 -1.09
C LEU A 317 10.39 6.93 -0.08
N SER A 318 10.64 8.23 -0.06
CA SER A 318 9.84 9.17 0.73
C SER A 318 9.44 10.36 -0.11
N SER A 319 8.18 10.76 0.05
CA SER A 319 7.68 11.97 -0.57
C SER A 319 8.10 13.22 0.20
N TYR A 320 8.08 14.34 -0.52
CA TYR A 320 8.32 15.67 0.02
C TYR A 320 7.44 15.96 1.25
N GLU A 321 8.04 16.53 2.28
CA GLU A 321 7.41 16.90 3.57
C GLU A 321 6.74 15.73 4.33
N CYS A 322 7.19 14.49 4.13
CA CYS A 322 6.67 13.36 4.89
C CYS A 322 7.23 13.31 6.34
N GLY A 323 6.57 14.03 7.25
CA GLY A 323 7.01 14.11 8.65
C GLY A 323 7.06 12.77 9.40
N MET A 324 6.24 11.79 9.01
CA MET A 324 6.26 10.45 9.62
C MET A 324 7.43 9.58 9.14
N ASP A 325 8.04 9.90 7.99
CA ASP A 325 9.18 9.18 7.45
C ASP A 325 10.50 9.73 7.98
N GLN A 326 10.55 11.03 8.29
CA GLN A 326 11.75 11.70 8.78
C GLN A 326 12.43 10.98 9.96
N PRO A 327 11.73 10.60 11.05
CA PRO A 327 12.39 9.93 12.18
C PRO A 327 12.74 8.46 11.90
N THR A 328 12.26 7.89 10.78
CA THR A 328 12.48 6.48 10.43
C THR A 328 13.74 6.26 9.59
N TYR A 329 14.30 7.32 8.98
CA TYR A 329 15.45 7.17 8.10
C TYR A 329 16.67 6.58 8.79
N THR A 330 17.10 7.20 9.88
CA THR A 330 18.27 6.77 10.63
C THR A 330 18.16 5.31 11.08
N PRO A 331 17.09 4.86 11.75
CA PRO A 331 16.99 3.46 12.16
C PRO A 331 16.94 2.51 10.95
N VAL A 332 16.20 2.81 9.88
CA VAL A 332 16.18 1.96 8.67
C VAL A 332 17.58 1.84 8.07
N GLN A 333 18.25 2.98 7.84
CA GLN A 333 19.57 3.02 7.25
C GLN A 333 20.56 2.22 8.11
N GLN A 334 20.57 2.44 9.43
CA GLN A 334 21.46 1.73 10.34
C GLN A 334 21.21 0.22 10.34
N ILE A 335 19.95 -0.24 10.34
CA ILE A 335 19.62 -1.66 10.28
C ILE A 335 20.15 -2.29 8.97
N VAL A 336 19.91 -1.62 7.85
CA VAL A 336 20.29 -2.13 6.52
C VAL A 336 21.81 -2.11 6.34
N GLU A 337 22.47 -0.99 6.59
CA GLU A 337 23.92 -0.84 6.35
C GLU A 337 24.76 -1.68 7.33
N ARG A 338 24.32 -1.90 8.57
CA ARG A 338 25.04 -2.78 9.52
C ARG A 338 25.07 -4.24 9.09
N SER A 339 24.06 -4.70 8.33
CA SER A 339 24.12 -6.02 7.67
C SER A 339 25.04 -6.04 6.43
N GLY A 340 25.59 -4.86 6.08
CA GLY A 340 26.33 -4.53 4.87
C GLY A 340 25.52 -4.68 3.58
N THR A 341 24.18 -4.61 3.68
CA THR A 341 23.28 -4.47 2.53
C THR A 341 23.42 -3.05 1.97
N LEU A 342 23.35 -2.89 0.65
CA LEU A 342 23.34 -1.55 0.05
C LEU A 342 22.05 -0.81 0.45
N PHE A 343 22.17 0.46 0.77
CA PHE A 343 21.03 1.32 1.10
C PHE A 343 21.05 2.56 0.21
N PHE A 344 19.95 2.82 -0.49
CA PHE A 344 19.77 4.02 -1.28
C PHE A 344 18.42 4.65 -0.93
N ALA A 345 18.40 5.97 -0.68
CA ALA A 345 17.19 6.69 -0.29
C ALA A 345 16.83 7.76 -1.32
N PHE A 346 15.67 7.64 -1.95
CA PHE A 346 15.06 8.70 -2.75
C PHE A 346 14.14 9.50 -1.84
N GLN A 347 14.67 10.65 -1.40
CA GLN A 347 14.00 11.58 -0.50
C GLN A 347 13.33 12.69 -1.31
N GLU A 348 12.33 13.33 -0.70
CA GLU A 348 11.65 14.49 -1.27
C GLU A 348 11.02 14.26 -2.66
N LEU A 349 10.45 13.06 -2.89
CA LEU A 349 9.70 12.79 -4.12
C LEU A 349 8.48 13.71 -4.21
N ASP A 350 8.39 14.50 -5.28
CA ASP A 350 7.37 15.52 -5.50
C ASP A 350 6.87 15.56 -6.96
N ALA A 351 6.17 16.65 -7.32
CA ALA A 351 5.62 16.84 -8.67
C ALA A 351 6.67 16.98 -9.77
N THR A 352 7.92 17.34 -9.43
CA THR A 352 8.93 17.68 -10.44
C THR A 352 9.44 16.47 -11.22
N LYS A 353 9.30 15.26 -10.67
CA LYS A 353 9.72 13.96 -11.25
C LYS A 353 11.01 14.10 -12.08
N PRO A 354 12.17 14.41 -11.46
CA PRO A 354 13.39 14.78 -12.16
C PRO A 354 14.04 13.57 -12.83
N ALA A 355 13.55 13.19 -14.01
CA ALA A 355 13.89 11.95 -14.70
C ALA A 355 15.41 11.79 -14.96
N GLY A 356 16.12 12.87 -15.29
CA GLY A 356 17.57 12.82 -15.51
C GLY A 356 18.35 12.47 -14.23
N SER A 357 17.96 13.04 -13.08
CA SER A 357 18.59 12.73 -11.79
C SER A 357 18.26 11.31 -11.34
N VAL A 358 17.00 10.88 -11.50
CA VAL A 358 16.56 9.51 -11.20
C VAL A 358 17.37 8.51 -12.02
N LYS A 359 17.51 8.73 -13.33
CA LYS A 359 18.26 7.84 -14.23
C LYS A 359 19.72 7.64 -13.79
N ILE A 360 20.44 8.72 -13.49
CA ILE A 360 21.85 8.63 -13.03
C ILE A 360 21.95 7.82 -11.72
N ARG A 361 20.99 8.00 -10.82
CA ARG A 361 20.96 7.28 -9.55
C ARG A 361 20.63 5.80 -9.74
N VAL A 362 19.71 5.46 -10.64
CA VAL A 362 19.41 4.07 -11.00
C VAL A 362 20.65 3.40 -11.61
N GLU A 363 21.32 4.06 -12.55
CA GLU A 363 22.60 3.58 -13.14
C GLU A 363 23.65 3.32 -12.06
N THR A 364 23.76 4.24 -11.09
CA THR A 364 24.67 4.11 -9.95
C THR A 364 24.31 2.89 -9.11
N ILE A 365 23.03 2.70 -8.76
CA ILE A 365 22.56 1.55 -7.97
C ILE A 365 22.88 0.23 -8.69
N ALA A 366 22.61 0.16 -10.00
CA ALA A 366 22.88 -1.02 -10.81
C ALA A 366 24.38 -1.38 -10.81
N HIS A 367 25.26 -0.37 -10.96
CA HIS A 367 26.71 -0.55 -10.90
C HIS A 367 27.21 -1.07 -9.54
N TYR A 368 26.70 -0.53 -8.43
CA TYR A 368 27.06 -1.03 -7.10
C TYR A 368 26.55 -2.45 -6.85
N LEU A 369 25.34 -2.76 -7.31
CA LEU A 369 24.79 -4.11 -7.22
C LEU A 369 25.65 -5.12 -8.00
N GLU A 370 26.04 -4.82 -9.23
CA GLU A 370 26.88 -5.70 -10.05
C GLU A 370 28.20 -6.06 -9.33
N ARG A 371 28.80 -5.06 -8.67
CA ARG A 371 30.10 -5.23 -7.99
C ARG A 371 30.02 -5.88 -6.62
N ALA A 372 29.00 -5.54 -5.82
CA ALA A 372 28.97 -5.86 -4.40
C ALA A 372 28.00 -7.01 -4.04
N ALA A 373 26.99 -7.30 -4.88
CA ALA A 373 25.92 -8.23 -4.52
C ALA A 373 26.43 -9.62 -4.14
N GLY A 374 27.38 -10.20 -4.89
CA GLY A 374 27.93 -11.52 -4.58
C GLY A 374 28.59 -11.59 -3.20
N ALA A 375 29.37 -10.58 -2.84
CA ALA A 375 30.01 -10.50 -1.52
C ALA A 375 28.99 -10.30 -0.39
N ILE A 376 27.94 -9.50 -0.63
CA ILE A 376 26.84 -9.29 0.33
C ILE A 376 26.09 -10.61 0.59
N ILE A 377 25.72 -11.32 -0.49
CA ILE A 377 25.03 -12.61 -0.42
C ILE A 377 25.89 -13.62 0.35
N ALA A 378 27.18 -13.75 0.00
CA ALA A 378 28.09 -14.68 0.66
C ALA A 378 28.23 -14.39 2.17
N ARG A 379 28.41 -13.12 2.54
CA ARG A 379 28.52 -12.71 3.96
C ARG A 379 27.24 -13.03 4.73
N LYS A 380 26.07 -12.73 4.17
CA LYS A 380 24.79 -13.03 4.83
C LYS A 380 24.52 -14.53 4.92
N LYS A 381 24.81 -15.31 3.88
CA LYS A 381 24.70 -16.77 3.93
C LYS A 381 25.57 -17.36 5.04
N ALA A 382 26.78 -16.84 5.23
CA ALA A 382 27.68 -17.27 6.30
C ALA A 382 27.17 -16.92 7.72
N ALA A 383 26.39 -15.84 7.85
CA ALA A 383 25.78 -15.44 9.12
C ALA A 383 24.46 -16.19 9.43
N MET A 384 23.83 -16.79 8.42
CA MET A 384 22.57 -17.51 8.57
C MET A 384 22.79 -19.00 8.88
N GLY A 385 21.86 -19.59 9.65
CA GLY A 385 21.87 -21.02 9.93
C GLY A 385 21.65 -21.87 8.66
N PRO A 386 22.07 -23.15 8.68
CA PRO A 386 21.81 -24.08 7.57
C PRO A 386 20.30 -24.32 7.37
N GLY A 387 19.93 -24.97 6.27
CA GLY A 387 18.54 -25.40 6.04
C GLY A 387 17.59 -24.30 5.58
N CYS A 388 18.05 -23.41 4.68
CA CYS A 388 17.20 -22.35 4.13
C CYS A 388 15.94 -22.94 3.43
N PRO A 389 14.72 -22.60 3.88
CA PRO A 389 13.48 -23.16 3.33
C PRO A 389 13.20 -22.71 1.89
N LEU A 390 13.89 -21.67 1.39
CA LEU A 390 13.80 -21.23 -0.01
C LEU A 390 14.56 -22.15 -0.98
N LEU A 391 15.48 -22.97 -0.46
CA LEU A 391 16.28 -23.92 -1.23
C LEU A 391 15.78 -25.37 -1.09
N ALA A 392 14.90 -25.63 -0.12
CA ALA A 392 14.21 -26.91 -0.05
C ALA A 392 13.43 -27.10 -1.36
N ALA A 393 13.76 -28.15 -2.11
CA ALA A 393 13.03 -28.50 -3.31
C ALA A 393 11.54 -28.58 -2.96
N GLN A 394 10.69 -27.97 -3.78
CA GLN A 394 9.27 -28.30 -3.79
C GLN A 394 9.20 -29.81 -4.06
N ALA A 395 9.07 -30.61 -3.00
CA ALA A 395 8.60 -31.97 -3.13
C ALA A 395 7.19 -31.83 -3.70
N ALA A 396 7.09 -32.04 -5.02
CA ALA A 396 5.85 -32.01 -5.76
C ALA A 396 4.89 -33.12 -5.30
#